data_AF-A0A2N9ECP4-F1
#
_entry.id   AF-A0A2N9ECP4-F1
#
_cell.length_a   1.000
_cell.length_b   1.000
_cell.length_c   1.000
_cell.angle_alpha   90.00
_cell.angle_beta   90.00
_cell.angle_gamma   90.00
#
_symmetry.space_group_name_H-M   'P 1'
#
loop_
_entity.id
_entity.type
_entity.pdbx_description
1 polymer ?
#
loop_
_entity_poly.entity_id
_entity_poly.type
_entity_poly.pdbx_seq_one_letter_code
_entity_poly.pdbx_strand_id
1 'polypeptide(L)'
;MVFWSLWYRQNCVRLNKPVETIASLLLRTKELLQEYIEVQEKPVPTQKQAVAQNQAQGTARWKPPEMGWVKINYDGAVFNDTGEAGIGVIIRNSQGAVMASLSQKIPFSHSVEAVEATATRATVQLALDLGFMEVEVEGDSINIVHALSQTETSYTFYGHIINDAKFTSQSLVSVKFMHVKRDGNKVAHSLAKRARCNKLFQVWMESVPPDIVQTLYSDFSFQ
;
A
#
# COMPACT_ATOMS: atom_id res chain seq x y z
N MET A 1 -13.09 -8.12 7.21
CA MET A 1 -13.29 -9.17 8.25
C MET A 1 -13.59 -10.56 7.70
N VAL A 2 -14.53 -10.74 6.75
CA VAL A 2 -14.82 -12.06 6.14
C VAL A 2 -13.59 -12.64 5.43
N PHE A 3 -12.90 -11.82 4.63
CA PHE A 3 -11.70 -12.24 3.90
C PHE A 3 -10.54 -12.63 4.82
N TRP A 4 -10.31 -11.88 5.91
CA TRP A 4 -9.30 -12.23 6.93
C TRP A 4 -9.62 -13.56 7.63
N SER A 5 -10.90 -13.80 7.96
CA SER A 5 -11.32 -15.04 8.64
C SER A 5 -11.17 -16.27 7.73
N LEU A 6 -11.48 -16.12 6.43
CA LEU A 6 -11.26 -17.17 5.43
C LEU A 6 -9.77 -17.45 5.21
N TRP A 7 -8.96 -16.40 5.14
CA TRP A 7 -7.50 -16.49 5.01
C TRP A 7 -6.85 -17.13 6.24
N TYR A 8 -7.21 -16.69 7.44
CA TYR A 8 -6.71 -17.24 8.71
C TYR A 8 -7.03 -18.73 8.81
N ARG A 9 -8.25 -19.11 8.45
CA ARG A 9 -8.68 -20.51 8.43
C ARG A 9 -7.90 -21.35 7.43
N GLN A 10 -7.72 -20.87 6.19
CA GLN A 10 -6.87 -21.56 5.20
C GLN A 10 -5.43 -21.72 5.68
N ASN A 11 -4.90 -20.73 6.40
CA ASN A 11 -3.57 -20.81 6.98
C ASN A 11 -3.46 -21.81 8.12
N CYS A 12 -4.45 -21.90 9.01
CA CYS A 12 -4.46 -22.91 10.06
C CYS A 12 -4.49 -24.34 9.49
N VAL A 13 -5.31 -24.57 8.44
CA VAL A 13 -5.34 -25.87 7.73
C VAL A 13 -3.98 -26.18 7.11
N ARG A 14 -3.35 -25.20 6.45
CA ARG A 14 -2.02 -25.37 5.81
C ARG A 14 -0.89 -25.65 6.80
N LEU A 15 -0.98 -25.08 8.00
CA LEU A 15 0.06 -25.18 9.05
C LEU A 15 -0.21 -26.29 10.08
N ASN A 16 -1.18 -27.19 9.83
CA ASN A 16 -1.60 -28.25 10.75
C ASN A 16 -1.97 -27.73 12.16
N LYS A 17 -2.49 -26.50 12.24
CA LYS A 17 -2.97 -25.90 13.49
C LYS A 17 -4.45 -26.26 13.70
N PRO A 18 -4.94 -26.32 14.96
CA PRO A 18 -6.35 -26.55 15.23
C PRO A 18 -7.22 -25.49 14.53
N VAL A 19 -8.26 -25.96 13.84
CA VAL A 19 -9.14 -25.13 13.02
C VAL A 19 -10.47 -24.98 13.73
N GLU A 20 -10.90 -23.73 13.95
CA GLU A 20 -12.22 -23.43 14.51
C GLU A 20 -13.34 -23.90 13.55
N THR A 21 -14.48 -24.29 14.11
CA THR A 21 -15.63 -24.74 13.31
C THR A 21 -16.24 -23.61 12.49
N ILE A 22 -16.90 -23.95 11.37
CA ILE A 22 -17.58 -22.98 10.50
C ILE A 22 -18.60 -22.15 11.27
N ALA A 23 -19.33 -22.80 12.18
CA ALA A 23 -20.36 -22.16 12.99
C ALA A 23 -19.78 -21.08 13.91
N SER A 24 -18.67 -21.37 14.60
CA SER A 24 -18.01 -20.39 15.48
C SER A 24 -17.38 -19.23 14.70
N LEU A 25 -16.87 -19.50 13.49
CA LEU A 25 -16.33 -18.47 12.60
C LEU A 25 -17.42 -17.51 12.10
N LEU A 26 -18.59 -18.02 11.72
CA LEU A 26 -19.72 -17.19 11.30
C LEU A 26 -20.23 -16.31 12.44
N LEU A 27 -20.33 -16.87 13.66
CA LEU A 27 -20.74 -16.13 14.84
C LEU A 27 -19.76 -14.99 15.14
N ARG A 28 -18.45 -15.29 15.18
CA ARG A 28 -17.40 -14.30 15.43
C ARG A 28 -17.31 -13.24 14.34
N THR A 29 -17.52 -13.63 13.08
CA THR A 29 -17.54 -12.68 11.96
C THR A 29 -18.73 -11.73 12.06
N LYS A 30 -19.87 -12.23 12.54
CA LYS A 30 -21.06 -11.42 12.79
C LYS A 30 -20.85 -10.44 13.95
N GLU A 31 -20.27 -10.91 15.06
CA GLU A 31 -19.95 -10.07 16.23
C GLU A 31 -18.99 -8.94 15.85
N LEU A 32 -17.91 -9.25 15.13
CA LEU A 32 -16.94 -8.25 14.67
C LEU A 32 -17.51 -7.27 13.64
N LEU A 33 -18.42 -7.73 12.78
CA LEU A 33 -19.12 -6.86 11.83
C LEU A 33 -20.10 -5.93 12.56
N GLN A 34 -20.75 -6.43 13.61
CA GLN A 34 -21.69 -5.67 14.41
C GLN A 34 -20.97 -4.60 15.24
N GLU A 35 -19.84 -4.95 15.87
CA GLU A 35 -18.94 -3.99 16.52
C GLU A 35 -18.46 -2.91 15.53
N TYR A 36 -18.09 -3.29 14.31
CA TYR A 36 -17.69 -2.35 13.26
C TYR A 36 -18.82 -1.38 12.87
N ILE A 37 -20.05 -1.86 12.74
CA ILE A 37 -21.23 -1.02 12.42
C ILE A 37 -21.54 -0.07 13.59
N GLU A 38 -21.51 -0.56 14.84
CA GLU A 38 -21.76 0.24 16.04
C GLU A 38 -20.72 1.36 16.25
N VAL A 39 -19.49 1.18 15.77
CA VAL A 39 -18.45 2.21 15.77
C VAL A 39 -18.68 3.27 14.68
N GLN A 40 -19.28 2.90 13.54
CA GLN A 40 -19.57 3.78 12.41
C GLN A 40 -20.84 4.64 12.59
N GLU A 41 -21.79 4.24 13.45
CA GLU A 41 -23.03 5.00 13.71
C GLU A 41 -22.87 6.15 14.74
N LYS A 42 -21.68 6.35 15.31
CA LYS A 42 -21.39 7.52 16.14
C LYS A 42 -21.16 8.74 15.23
N PRO A 43 -21.91 9.85 15.39
CA PRO A 43 -21.72 11.01 14.53
C PRO A 43 -20.35 11.64 14.80
N VAL A 44 -19.44 11.52 13.83
CA VAL A 44 -18.15 12.20 13.84
C VAL A 44 -18.41 13.68 13.48
N PRO A 45 -17.90 14.65 14.26
CA PRO A 45 -17.99 16.06 13.87
C PRO A 45 -17.19 16.26 12.58
N THR A 46 -17.82 16.88 11.58
CA THR A 46 -17.21 17.29 10.32
C THR A 46 -16.01 18.21 10.58
N GLN A 47 -14.83 17.63 10.76
CA GLN A 47 -13.57 18.36 10.65
C GLN A 47 -13.11 18.28 9.21
N LYS A 48 -13.05 19.45 8.57
CA LYS A 48 -12.36 19.64 7.29
C LYS A 48 -10.97 19.03 7.43
N GLN A 49 -10.74 17.91 6.74
CA GLN A 49 -9.42 17.26 6.70
C GLN A 49 -8.43 18.25 6.10
N ALA A 50 -7.50 18.72 6.92
CA ALA A 50 -6.35 19.49 6.45
C ALA A 50 -5.39 18.51 5.78
N VAL A 51 -5.32 18.56 4.45
CA VAL A 51 -4.20 17.98 3.70
C VAL A 51 -2.96 18.76 4.14
N ALA A 52 -2.17 18.20 5.06
CA ALA A 52 -0.97 18.84 5.54
C ALA A 52 0.01 18.98 4.38
N GLN A 53 0.14 20.20 3.87
CA GLN A 53 1.10 20.57 2.83
C GLN A 53 2.52 20.50 3.42
N ASN A 54 3.21 19.38 3.23
CA ASN A 54 4.64 19.30 3.43
C ASN A 54 5.31 18.86 2.12
N GLN A 55 5.72 19.86 1.32
CA GLN A 55 6.73 19.66 0.28
C GLN A 55 8.09 19.42 0.96
N ALA A 56 8.27 18.25 1.56
CA ALA A 56 9.56 17.82 2.07
C ALA A 56 10.47 17.47 0.88
N GLN A 57 11.60 18.15 0.77
CA GLN A 57 12.65 17.80 -0.19
C GLN A 57 13.03 16.32 0.00
N GLY A 58 12.90 15.52 -1.07
CA GLY A 58 13.03 14.07 -1.01
C GLY A 58 14.35 13.64 -0.36
N THR A 59 14.25 12.92 0.75
CA THR A 59 15.40 12.32 1.42
C THR A 59 16.02 11.26 0.51
N ALA A 60 17.35 11.12 0.56
CA ALA A 60 18.07 10.14 -0.27
C ALA A 60 18.00 8.71 0.30
N ARG A 61 17.50 8.52 1.52
CA ARG A 61 17.37 7.22 2.18
C ARG A 61 16.02 7.14 2.86
N TRP A 62 15.48 5.94 2.93
CA TRP A 62 14.24 5.70 3.65
C TRP A 62 14.37 6.08 5.14
N LYS A 63 13.30 6.62 5.70
CA LYS A 63 13.21 6.96 7.13
C LYS A 63 11.91 6.41 7.72
N PRO A 64 11.95 5.88 8.95
CA PRO A 64 10.73 5.41 9.61
C PRO A 64 9.72 6.54 9.81
N PRO A 65 8.41 6.22 9.78
CA PRO A 65 7.35 7.16 10.12
C PRO A 65 7.28 7.42 11.63
N GLU A 66 6.42 8.37 12.03
CA GLU A 66 6.05 8.60 13.43
C GLU A 66 5.43 7.35 14.07
N MET A 67 5.54 7.22 15.40
CA MET A 67 4.90 6.13 16.12
C MET A 67 3.37 6.20 15.94
N GLY A 68 2.74 5.05 15.70
CA GLY A 68 1.32 4.95 15.34
C GLY A 68 1.07 4.91 13.84
N TRP A 69 2.00 5.42 13.03
CA TRP A 69 1.89 5.43 11.57
C TRP A 69 2.61 4.24 10.93
N VAL A 70 2.15 3.86 9.74
CA VAL A 70 2.92 3.03 8.81
C VAL A 70 3.35 3.84 7.60
N LYS A 71 4.52 3.50 7.06
CA LYS A 71 5.04 4.09 5.84
C LYS A 71 4.95 3.08 4.71
N ILE A 72 4.41 3.53 3.59
CA ILE A 72 4.18 2.72 2.42
C ILE A 72 4.96 3.30 1.26
N ASN A 73 5.92 2.55 0.74
CA ASN A 73 6.66 2.92 -0.46
C ASN A 73 6.09 2.15 -1.65
N TYR A 74 5.85 2.84 -2.77
CA TYR A 74 5.35 2.24 -4.01
C TYR A 74 6.21 2.62 -5.21
N ASP A 75 6.17 1.78 -6.25
CA ASP A 75 6.88 2.04 -7.51
C ASP A 75 6.25 1.28 -8.68
N GLY A 76 6.39 1.83 -9.88
CA GLY A 76 6.03 1.22 -11.15
C GLY A 76 7.24 0.82 -11.99
N ALA A 77 7.20 -0.35 -12.63
CA ALA A 77 8.23 -0.79 -13.58
C ALA A 77 7.59 -1.18 -14.92
N VAL A 78 8.11 -0.69 -16.04
CA VAL A 78 7.62 -1.06 -17.38
C VAL A 78 8.49 -2.16 -17.99
N PHE A 79 7.85 -3.15 -18.61
CA PHE A 79 8.49 -4.24 -19.34
C PHE A 79 8.19 -4.10 -20.84
N ASN A 80 8.96 -3.25 -21.52
CA ASN A 80 8.73 -2.89 -22.93
C ASN A 80 8.70 -4.09 -23.88
N ASP A 81 9.42 -5.16 -23.54
CA ASP A 81 9.52 -6.36 -24.37
C ASP A 81 8.28 -7.26 -24.30
N THR A 82 7.49 -7.17 -23.22
CA THR A 82 6.26 -7.96 -23.05
C THR A 82 4.98 -7.14 -23.12
N GLY A 83 5.07 -5.81 -23.17
CA GLY A 83 3.91 -4.92 -23.11
C GLY A 83 3.19 -4.98 -21.75
N GLU A 84 3.93 -5.32 -20.70
CA GLU A 84 3.44 -5.44 -19.33
C GLU A 84 4.11 -4.39 -18.43
N ALA A 85 3.57 -4.22 -17.23
CA ALA A 85 4.19 -3.44 -16.18
C ALA A 85 4.07 -4.17 -14.83
N GLY A 86 4.89 -3.73 -13.89
CA GLY A 86 4.96 -4.23 -12.53
C GLY A 86 4.64 -3.12 -11.53
N ILE A 87 3.92 -3.48 -10.48
CA ILE A 87 3.68 -2.66 -9.30
C ILE A 87 4.41 -3.31 -8.14
N GLY A 88 5.18 -2.51 -7.40
CA GLY A 88 5.84 -2.91 -6.17
C GLY A 88 5.37 -2.03 -5.02
N VAL A 89 5.04 -2.64 -3.89
CA VAL A 89 4.66 -1.90 -2.66
C VAL A 89 5.29 -2.55 -1.45
N ILE A 90 5.80 -1.75 -0.52
CA ILE A 90 6.25 -2.23 0.80
C ILE A 90 5.69 -1.36 1.90
N ILE A 91 5.10 -1.99 2.92
CA ILE A 91 4.55 -1.36 4.12
C ILE A 91 5.50 -1.66 5.27
N ARG A 92 5.96 -0.61 5.96
CA ARG A 92 6.85 -0.69 7.13
C ARG A 92 6.29 0.11 8.30
N ASN A 93 6.48 -0.39 9.51
CA ASN A 93 6.12 0.35 10.73
C ASN A 93 7.22 1.32 11.16
N SER A 94 7.00 2.03 12.27
CA SER A 94 7.96 2.97 12.88
C SER A 94 9.28 2.34 13.34
N GLN A 95 9.34 1.02 13.51
CA GLN A 95 10.57 0.27 13.80
C GLN A 95 11.31 -0.19 12.54
N GLY A 96 10.80 0.13 11.35
CA GLY A 96 11.34 -0.37 10.08
C GLY A 96 10.98 -1.81 9.77
N ALA A 97 10.20 -2.49 10.62
CA ALA A 97 9.75 -3.84 10.37
C ALA A 97 8.74 -3.87 9.22
N VAL A 98 8.91 -4.85 8.33
CA VAL A 98 7.99 -5.07 7.22
C VAL A 98 6.66 -5.58 7.77
N MET A 99 5.57 -4.91 7.41
CA MET A 99 4.21 -5.33 7.76
C MET A 99 3.57 -6.10 6.61
N ALA A 100 3.82 -5.66 5.37
CA ALA A 100 3.44 -6.37 4.15
C ALA A 100 4.29 -5.91 2.95
N SER A 101 4.34 -6.73 1.91
CA SER A 101 4.85 -6.34 0.61
C SER A 101 4.00 -6.90 -0.53
N LEU A 102 3.93 -6.18 -1.64
CA LEU A 102 3.18 -6.52 -2.84
C LEU A 102 4.11 -6.50 -4.05
N SER A 103 3.93 -7.48 -4.93
CA SER A 103 4.49 -7.47 -6.28
C SER A 103 3.40 -7.97 -7.24
N GLN A 104 2.96 -7.10 -8.14
CA GLN A 104 1.85 -7.37 -9.04
C GLN A 104 2.24 -7.05 -10.47
N LYS A 105 1.93 -7.96 -11.38
CA LYS A 105 2.05 -7.75 -12.81
C LYS A 105 0.72 -7.27 -13.38
N ILE A 106 0.77 -6.23 -14.19
CA ILE A 106 -0.38 -5.63 -14.86
C ILE A 106 -0.08 -5.48 -16.37
N PRO A 107 -1.11 -5.36 -17.22
CA PRO A 107 -0.91 -4.87 -18.59
C PRO A 107 -0.30 -3.46 -18.56
N PHE A 108 0.58 -3.14 -19.52
CA PHE A 108 1.12 -1.78 -19.61
C PHE A 108 0.03 -0.79 -20.04
N SER A 109 -0.29 0.16 -19.17
CA SER A 109 -1.09 1.34 -19.51
C SER A 109 -0.19 2.36 -20.18
N HIS A 110 -0.68 3.06 -21.21
CA HIS A 110 0.08 3.75 -22.26
C HIS A 110 1.17 4.77 -21.85
N SER A 111 1.43 5.01 -20.56
CA SER A 111 2.56 5.81 -20.07
C SER A 111 3.10 5.32 -18.72
N VAL A 112 4.35 5.69 -18.40
CA VAL A 112 4.98 5.38 -17.10
C VAL A 112 4.20 6.03 -15.95
N GLU A 113 3.70 7.25 -16.15
CA GLU A 113 2.89 7.96 -15.16
C GLU A 113 1.57 7.24 -14.86
N ALA A 114 0.96 6.62 -15.87
CA ALA A 114 -0.23 5.80 -15.66
C ALA A 114 0.07 4.56 -14.82
N VAL A 115 1.25 3.94 -14.99
CA VAL A 115 1.70 2.82 -14.15
C VAL A 115 1.93 3.28 -12.71
N GLU A 116 2.60 4.40 -12.50
CA GLU A 116 2.83 4.98 -11.16
C GLU A 116 1.52 5.38 -10.47
N ALA A 117 0.58 5.99 -11.20
CA ALA A 117 -0.75 6.29 -10.69
C ALA A 117 -1.49 5.00 -10.28
N THR A 118 -1.36 3.94 -11.07
CA THR A 118 -1.96 2.63 -10.77
C THR A 118 -1.31 1.99 -9.54
N ALA A 119 0.01 2.10 -9.40
CA ALA A 119 0.76 1.66 -8.22
C ALA A 119 0.31 2.41 -6.95
N THR A 120 0.08 3.73 -7.05
CA THR A 120 -0.49 4.53 -5.96
C THR A 120 -1.88 4.02 -5.56
N ARG A 121 -2.78 3.85 -6.54
CA ARG A 121 -4.13 3.36 -6.29
C ARG A 121 -4.11 1.99 -5.61
N ALA A 122 -3.29 1.06 -6.10
CA ALA A 122 -3.11 -0.26 -5.52
C ALA A 122 -2.56 -0.18 -4.08
N THR A 123 -1.68 0.78 -3.82
CA THR A 123 -1.11 1.04 -2.49
C THR A 123 -2.17 1.48 -1.48
N VAL A 124 -3.02 2.44 -1.85
CA VAL A 124 -4.12 2.91 -0.99
C VAL A 124 -5.11 1.77 -0.73
N GLN A 125 -5.46 0.99 -1.76
CA GLN A 125 -6.35 -0.17 -1.60
C GLN A 125 -5.75 -1.22 -0.66
N LEU A 126 -4.46 -1.55 -0.83
CA LEU A 126 -3.76 -2.51 0.02
C LEU A 126 -3.74 -2.07 1.49
N ALA A 127 -3.55 -0.77 1.75
CA ALA A 127 -3.59 -0.23 3.10
C ALA A 127 -4.96 -0.47 3.76
N LEU A 128 -6.05 -0.17 3.04
CA LEU A 128 -7.42 -0.40 3.50
C LEU A 128 -7.71 -1.89 3.72
N ASP A 129 -7.32 -2.74 2.77
CA ASP A 129 -7.54 -4.19 2.83
C ASP A 129 -6.86 -4.83 4.05
N LEU A 130 -5.71 -4.28 4.46
CA LEU A 130 -4.93 -4.72 5.62
C LEU A 130 -5.28 -3.97 6.92
N GLY A 131 -6.17 -2.96 6.87
CA GLY A 131 -6.61 -2.20 8.03
C GLY A 131 -5.61 -1.17 8.54
N PHE A 132 -4.66 -0.72 7.71
CA PHE A 132 -3.76 0.38 8.04
C PHE A 132 -4.46 1.72 7.76
N MET A 133 -4.81 2.45 8.82
CA MET A 133 -5.65 3.65 8.72
C MET A 133 -4.89 4.97 8.82
N GLU A 134 -3.66 4.95 9.37
CA GLU A 134 -2.77 6.11 9.51
C GLU A 134 -1.50 5.86 8.69
N VAL A 135 -1.42 6.44 7.49
CA VAL A 135 -0.42 6.04 6.48
C VAL A 135 0.36 7.20 5.87
N GLU A 136 1.66 7.00 5.72
CA GLU A 136 2.56 7.84 4.95
C GLU A 136 2.91 7.15 3.63
N VAL A 137 2.34 7.62 2.52
CA VAL A 137 2.54 7.04 1.18
C VAL A 137 3.65 7.79 0.45
N GLU A 138 4.73 7.09 0.11
CA GLU A 138 5.91 7.60 -0.56
C GLU A 138 6.11 6.97 -1.95
N GLY A 139 6.35 7.79 -2.96
CA GLY A 139 6.74 7.36 -4.31
C GLY A 139 7.86 8.23 -4.88
N ASP A 140 8.51 7.77 -5.95
CA ASP A 140 9.62 8.48 -6.59
C ASP A 140 9.17 9.42 -7.74
N SER A 141 7.90 9.37 -8.11
CA SER A 141 7.33 10.21 -9.16
C SER A 141 6.76 11.50 -8.60
N ILE A 142 7.55 12.59 -8.71
CA ILE A 142 7.15 13.92 -8.23
C ILE A 142 5.84 14.41 -8.85
N ASN A 143 5.57 14.07 -10.11
CA ASN A 143 4.35 14.45 -10.82
C ASN A 143 3.11 13.79 -10.19
N ILE A 144 3.23 12.52 -9.82
CA ILE A 144 2.14 11.75 -9.20
C ILE A 144 1.88 12.25 -7.79
N VAL A 145 2.93 12.39 -6.99
CA VAL A 145 2.83 12.95 -5.64
C VAL A 145 2.25 14.36 -5.67
N HIS A 146 2.70 15.20 -6.60
CA HIS A 146 2.13 16.54 -6.78
C HIS A 146 0.65 16.47 -7.14
N ALA A 147 0.25 15.64 -8.10
CA ALA A 147 -1.15 15.49 -8.49
C ALA A 147 -2.05 15.00 -7.34
N LEU A 148 -1.55 14.12 -6.47
CA LEU A 148 -2.27 13.63 -5.28
C LEU A 148 -2.46 14.72 -4.21
N SER A 149 -1.49 15.62 -4.08
CA SER A 149 -1.53 16.72 -3.09
C SER A 149 -2.40 17.90 -3.51
N GLN A 150 -2.77 18.01 -4.80
CA GLN A 150 -3.67 19.07 -5.27
C GLN A 150 -5.13 18.77 -4.91
N THR A 151 -5.91 19.79 -4.56
CA THR A 151 -7.36 19.64 -4.36
C THR A 151 -8.13 19.54 -5.67
N GLU A 152 -7.55 20.05 -6.75
CA GLU A 152 -8.19 20.08 -8.06
C GLU A 152 -8.16 18.70 -8.76
N THR A 153 -9.17 18.49 -9.61
CA THR A 153 -9.25 17.34 -10.51
C THR A 153 -8.09 17.36 -11.49
N SER A 154 -7.36 16.25 -11.61
CA SER A 154 -6.31 16.13 -12.63
C SER A 154 -6.94 15.87 -14.01
N TYR A 155 -6.64 16.72 -14.99
CA TYR A 155 -7.05 16.57 -16.40
C TYR A 155 -5.98 15.86 -17.26
N THR A 156 -4.99 15.24 -16.63
CA THR A 156 -4.00 14.41 -17.33
C THR A 156 -4.63 13.11 -17.84
N PHE A 157 -3.97 12.42 -18.77
CA PHE A 157 -4.46 11.15 -19.32
C PHE A 157 -4.71 10.09 -18.23
N TYR A 158 -3.91 10.10 -17.17
CA TYR A 158 -4.03 9.23 -15.99
C TYR A 158 -4.80 9.87 -14.82
N GLY A 159 -5.37 11.06 -15.01
CA GLY A 159 -6.00 11.84 -13.95
C GLY A 159 -7.18 11.14 -13.29
N HIS A 160 -7.91 10.32 -14.04
CA HIS A 160 -8.99 9.48 -13.51
C HIS A 160 -8.47 8.48 -12.45
N ILE A 161 -7.27 7.92 -12.64
CA ILE A 161 -6.63 7.00 -11.68
C ILE A 161 -6.23 7.76 -10.40
N ILE A 162 -5.69 8.98 -10.56
CA ILE A 162 -5.35 9.86 -9.43
C ILE A 162 -6.60 10.22 -8.63
N ASN A 163 -7.70 10.58 -9.30
CA ASN A 163 -8.96 10.91 -8.65
C ASN A 163 -9.53 9.71 -7.89
N ASP A 164 -9.41 8.50 -8.45
CA ASP A 164 -9.82 7.27 -7.77
C ASP A 164 -8.95 6.96 -6.54
N ALA A 165 -7.63 7.14 -6.65
CA ALA A 165 -6.73 7.02 -5.50
C ALA A 165 -7.06 8.03 -4.39
N LYS A 166 -7.34 9.30 -4.76
CA LYS A 166 -7.79 10.33 -3.82
C LYS A 166 -9.11 9.95 -3.15
N PHE A 167 -10.11 9.55 -3.94
CA PHE A 167 -11.42 9.15 -3.43
C PHE A 167 -11.30 7.96 -2.47
N THR A 168 -10.56 6.93 -2.87
CA THR A 168 -10.31 5.76 -2.03
C THR A 168 -9.59 6.14 -0.73
N SER A 169 -8.63 7.07 -0.79
CA SER A 169 -7.88 7.52 0.38
C SER A 169 -8.72 8.24 1.44
N GLN A 170 -9.92 8.73 1.09
CA GLN A 170 -10.85 9.35 2.05
C GLN A 170 -11.39 8.34 3.08
N SER A 171 -11.27 7.04 2.81
CA SER A 171 -11.64 5.98 3.77
C SER A 171 -10.56 5.75 4.84
N LEU A 172 -9.36 6.33 4.69
CA LEU A 172 -8.31 6.29 5.71
C LEU A 172 -8.58 7.34 6.79
N VAL A 173 -8.11 7.08 8.02
CA VAL A 173 -8.20 8.07 9.11
C VAL A 173 -7.25 9.23 8.83
N SER A 174 -6.03 8.93 8.39
CA SER A 174 -5.04 9.94 8.00
C SER A 174 -4.13 9.41 6.89
N VAL A 175 -3.86 10.27 5.90
CA VAL A 175 -2.99 9.96 4.77
C VAL A 175 -2.10 11.16 4.45
N LYS A 176 -0.80 10.89 4.28
CA LYS A 176 0.18 11.87 3.77
C LYS A 176 0.80 11.31 2.49
N PHE A 177 0.77 12.07 1.40
CA PHE A 177 1.49 11.74 0.17
C PHE A 177 2.82 12.50 0.13
N MET A 178 3.92 11.78 -0.04
CA MET A 178 5.27 12.34 0.00
C MET A 178 6.12 11.83 -1.15
N HIS A 179 7.09 12.64 -1.56
CA HIS A 179 8.06 12.26 -2.58
C HIS A 179 9.36 11.82 -1.92
N VAL A 180 9.89 10.68 -2.36
CA VAL A 180 11.20 10.18 -1.96
C VAL A 180 12.09 10.07 -3.20
N LYS A 181 13.41 10.26 -3.05
CA LYS A 181 14.32 10.00 -4.18
C LYS A 181 14.40 8.49 -4.43
N ARG A 182 14.73 8.09 -5.66
CA ARG A 182 14.95 6.68 -6.04
C ARG A 182 15.80 5.87 -5.07
N ASP A 183 16.83 6.49 -4.48
CA ASP A 183 17.69 5.83 -3.52
C ASP A 183 16.98 5.40 -2.22
N GLY A 184 15.92 6.11 -1.82
CA GLY A 184 15.05 5.75 -0.70
C GLY A 184 13.84 4.91 -1.09
N ASN A 185 13.69 4.55 -2.38
CA ASN A 185 12.58 3.74 -2.91
C ASN A 185 13.03 2.37 -3.46
N LYS A 186 14.27 1.94 -3.17
CA LYS A 186 14.90 0.78 -3.81
C LYS A 186 14.11 -0.52 -3.64
N VAL A 187 13.49 -0.70 -2.48
CA VAL A 187 12.74 -1.92 -2.17
C VAL A 187 11.45 -2.00 -3.00
N ALA A 188 10.67 -0.91 -3.06
CA ALA A 188 9.47 -0.84 -3.90
C ALA A 188 9.81 -1.02 -5.38
N HIS A 189 10.87 -0.37 -5.86
CA HIS A 189 11.37 -0.52 -7.23
C HIS A 189 11.77 -1.97 -7.56
N SER A 190 12.45 -2.64 -6.62
CA SER A 190 12.85 -4.04 -6.80
C SER A 190 11.63 -4.97 -6.84
N LEU A 191 10.62 -4.72 -5.99
CA LEU A 191 9.34 -5.45 -6.01
C LEU A 191 8.58 -5.23 -7.31
N ALA A 192 8.58 -4.01 -7.86
CA ALA A 192 7.95 -3.68 -9.14
C ALA A 192 8.63 -4.46 -10.28
N LYS A 193 9.96 -4.46 -10.34
CA LYS A 193 10.72 -5.26 -11.32
C LYS A 193 10.50 -6.76 -11.18
N ARG A 194 10.43 -7.25 -9.94
CA ARG A 194 10.19 -8.67 -9.64
C ARG A 194 8.84 -9.16 -10.16
N ALA A 195 7.87 -8.27 -10.38
CA ALA A 195 6.56 -8.63 -10.92
C ALA A 195 6.65 -9.35 -12.28
N ARG A 196 7.73 -9.14 -13.04
CA ARG A 196 8.04 -9.88 -14.27
C ARG A 196 8.03 -11.40 -14.09
N CYS A 197 8.44 -11.88 -12.91
CA CYS A 197 8.47 -13.30 -12.56
C CYS A 197 7.13 -13.82 -12.00
N ASN A 198 6.16 -12.94 -11.75
CA ASN A 198 4.89 -13.30 -11.15
C ASN A 198 3.89 -13.75 -12.21
N LYS A 199 3.00 -14.69 -11.83
CA LYS A 199 1.88 -15.04 -12.69
C LYS A 199 0.90 -13.87 -12.83
N LEU A 200 0.47 -13.26 -11.73
CA LEU A 200 -0.40 -12.08 -11.73
C LEU A 200 -0.17 -11.18 -10.49
N PHE A 201 -0.36 -11.72 -9.28
CA PHE A 201 -0.40 -10.92 -8.04
C PHE A 201 0.15 -11.73 -6.86
N GLN A 202 1.03 -11.14 -6.04
CA GLN A 202 1.58 -11.79 -4.85
C GLN A 202 1.74 -10.79 -3.71
N VAL A 203 1.24 -11.15 -2.52
CA VAL A 203 1.39 -10.40 -1.27
C VAL A 203 2.10 -11.28 -0.25
N TRP A 204 3.06 -10.71 0.46
CA TRP A 204 3.75 -11.32 1.59
C TRP A 204 3.42 -10.54 2.85
N MET A 205 2.95 -11.25 3.88
CA MET A 205 2.69 -10.66 5.20
C MET A 205 3.97 -10.73 6.03
N GLU A 206 4.28 -9.64 6.73
CA GLU A 206 5.43 -9.52 7.64
C GLU A 206 6.78 -9.91 7.01
N SER A 207 6.88 -9.86 5.68
CA SER A 207 8.03 -10.34 4.94
C SER A 207 8.09 -9.76 3.53
N VAL A 208 9.25 -9.96 2.89
CA VAL A 208 9.50 -9.71 1.48
C VAL A 208 9.90 -11.01 0.78
N PRO A 209 9.80 -11.08 -0.56
CA PRO A 209 10.34 -12.22 -1.30
C PRO A 209 11.84 -12.45 -0.99
N PRO A 210 12.33 -13.71 -1.00
CA PRO A 210 13.73 -14.01 -0.66
C PRO A 210 14.77 -13.21 -1.45
N ASP A 211 14.49 -12.93 -2.72
CA ASP A 211 15.34 -12.17 -3.62
C ASP A 211 15.40 -10.66 -3.33
N ILE A 212 14.51 -10.15 -2.48
CA ILE A 212 14.40 -8.73 -2.09
C ILE A 212 15.01 -8.45 -0.71
N VAL A 213 15.27 -9.49 0.08
CA VAL A 213 15.78 -9.39 1.46
C VAL A 213 17.08 -8.57 1.54
N GLN A 214 18.01 -8.77 0.60
CA GLN A 214 19.28 -8.04 0.58
C GLN A 214 19.07 -6.53 0.33
N THR A 215 18.16 -6.18 -0.59
CA THR A 215 17.81 -4.78 -0.86
C THR A 215 17.20 -4.13 0.38
N LEU A 216 16.31 -4.83 1.08
CA LEU A 216 15.70 -4.37 2.32
C LEU A 216 16.75 -4.05 3.40
N TYR A 217 17.71 -4.94 3.64
CA TYR A 217 18.78 -4.69 4.63
C TYR A 217 19.70 -3.54 4.23
N SER A 218 19.91 -3.29 2.94
CA SER A 218 20.72 -2.15 2.47
C SER A 218 20.00 -0.79 2.59
N ASP A 219 18.66 -0.80 2.59
CA ASP A 219 17.80 0.39 2.64
C ASP A 219 17.64 0.90 4.08
N PHE A 220 17.80 0.02 5.08
CA PHE A 220 17.69 0.34 6.50
C PHE A 220 19.05 0.28 7.18
N SER A 221 19.66 1.45 7.45
CA SER A 221 20.86 1.52 8.28
C SER A 221 20.44 1.57 9.75
N PHE A 222 20.94 0.65 10.59
CA PHE A 222 20.84 0.78 12.04
C PHE A 222 21.48 2.12 12.46
N GLN A 223 20.67 3.05 12.98
CA GLN A 223 21.15 4.19 13.74
C GLN A 223 21.07 3.88 15.23
#